data_AF-A0A921TE47-F1
#
_entry.id   AF-A0A921TE47-F1
#
_cell.length_a   1.000
_cell.length_b   1.000
_cell.length_c   1.000
_cell.angle_alpha   90.00
_cell.angle_beta   90.00
_cell.angle_gamma   90.00
#
_symmetry.space_group_name_H-M   'P 1'
#
loop_
_entity.id
_entity.type
_entity.pdbx_description
1 polymer ?
#
loop_
_entity_poly.entity_id
_entity_poly.type
_entity_poly.pdbx_seq_one_letter_code
_entity_poly.pdbx_strand_id
1 'polypeptide(L)'
;MSDATLPFVIVAALLSVAVLGRVLWPVWRGPRWPLGAAVASLSVVVLGLYVLVGTPQALRAPAAAEAPRTLQEAVARLEEELQRNPDAAEGWALLGRSRAALGDQAGARDAYARAVALAPDEPGLLVDAAEARALADPERRFDEQALAWLRRALELQPGHQRATWFLGGAQRQAGRAAEAAATWEPLLATVDAATARSLREQIDAARADAGLPPLQAEAAPATALRVRLMVPADLAARTGAREDAAVFVIARIPGGPPMPVAVERHPLRGLPAEVVLDDRDSPMPTQKLSALGEVEVLARLSLGGSAGRGEGDIESPPVRVRLPAQAPVELRLDAAR
;
A
#
# COMPACT_ATOMS: atom_id res chain seq x y z
N MET A 1 -5.90 -10.10 29.14
CA MET A 1 -4.73 -10.14 30.03
C MET A 1 -5.04 -11.15 31.12
N SER A 2 -4.40 -12.30 31.11
CA SER A 2 -4.77 -13.50 31.89
C SER A 2 -4.52 -13.34 33.40
N ASP A 3 -5.43 -13.84 34.23
CA ASP A 3 -5.42 -13.81 35.71
C ASP A 3 -4.13 -14.32 36.39
N ALA A 4 -3.21 -14.94 35.64
CA ALA A 4 -1.94 -15.46 36.14
C ALA A 4 -0.79 -14.43 36.20
N THR A 5 -0.89 -13.25 35.58
CA THR A 5 0.23 -12.28 35.55
C THR A 5 0.35 -11.45 36.83
N LEU A 6 -0.78 -11.11 37.46
CA LEU A 6 -0.80 -10.36 38.72
C LEU A 6 -0.10 -11.10 39.88
N PRO A 7 -0.38 -12.39 40.16
CA PRO A 7 0.30 -13.11 41.24
C PRO A 7 1.79 -13.30 40.96
N PHE A 8 2.19 -13.48 39.70
CA PHE A 8 3.60 -13.59 39.32
C PHE A 8 4.38 -12.30 39.62
N VAL A 9 3.82 -11.13 39.27
CA VAL A 9 4.47 -9.83 39.55
C VAL A 9 4.59 -9.57 41.05
N ILE A 10 3.58 -9.94 41.84
CA ILE A 10 3.63 -9.80 43.30
C ILE A 10 4.73 -10.67 43.90
N VAL A 11 4.82 -11.94 43.49
CA VAL A 11 5.86 -12.86 43.97
C VAL A 11 7.25 -12.39 43.54
N ALA A 12 7.42 -11.94 42.29
CA ALA A 12 8.68 -11.42 41.79
C ALA A 12 9.11 -10.14 42.54
N ALA A 13 8.17 -9.24 42.85
CA ALA A 13 8.44 -8.04 43.64
C ALA A 13 8.83 -8.37 45.08
N LEU A 14 8.12 -9.29 45.74
CA LEU A 14 8.43 -9.73 47.10
C LEU A 14 9.80 -10.41 47.18
N LEU A 15 10.14 -11.26 46.21
CA LEU A 15 11.47 -11.88 46.12
C LEU A 15 12.56 -10.84 45.88
N SER A 16 12.31 -9.86 45.00
CA SER A 16 13.28 -8.79 44.72
C SER A 16 13.56 -7.93 45.95
N VAL A 17 12.50 -7.56 46.70
CA VAL A 17 12.63 -6.82 47.96
C VAL A 17 13.33 -7.66 49.03
N ALA A 18 13.05 -8.96 49.13
CA ALA A 18 13.72 -9.85 50.08
C ALA A 18 15.21 -10.03 49.76
N VAL A 19 15.56 -10.16 48.48
CA VAL A 19 16.95 -10.27 48.01
C VAL A 19 17.69 -8.95 48.23
N LEU A 20 17.13 -7.82 47.80
CA LEU A 20 17.72 -6.49 48.04
C LEU A 20 17.86 -6.21 49.54
N GLY A 21 16.85 -6.55 50.33
CA GLY A 21 16.88 -6.44 51.78
C GLY A 21 18.02 -7.26 52.39
N ARG A 22 18.17 -8.53 52.00
CA ARG A 22 19.24 -9.41 52.50
C ARG A 22 20.63 -9.02 52.02
N VAL A 23 20.77 -8.52 50.79
CA VAL A 23 22.04 -8.04 50.22
C VAL A 23 22.47 -6.70 50.83
N LEU A 24 21.51 -5.83 51.17
CA LEU A 24 21.77 -4.52 51.79
C LEU A 24 21.78 -4.57 53.34
N TRP A 25 21.26 -5.64 53.95
CA TRP A 25 21.24 -5.86 55.41
C TRP A 25 22.62 -5.74 56.10
N PRO A 26 23.72 -6.31 55.56
CA PRO A 26 25.04 -6.16 56.15
C PRO A 26 25.56 -4.73 56.04
N VAL A 27 25.16 -4.02 54.97
CA VAL A 27 25.58 -2.64 54.70
C VAL A 27 24.84 -1.64 55.60
N TRP A 28 23.63 -1.98 56.04
CA TRP A 28 22.86 -1.18 57.02
C TRP A 28 23.37 -1.32 58.45
N ARG A 29 24.05 -2.42 58.80
CA ARG A 29 24.67 -2.64 60.12
C ARG A 29 26.16 -2.28 60.18
N GLY A 30 26.81 -2.06 59.04
CA GLY A 30 28.21 -1.65 58.93
C GLY A 30 28.39 -0.12 58.82
N PRO A 31 29.65 0.37 58.81
CA PRO A 31 29.92 1.78 58.55
C PRO A 31 29.42 2.14 57.14
N ARG A 32 28.78 3.30 56.98
CA ARG A 32 28.02 3.68 55.75
C ARG A 32 28.88 4.08 54.54
N TRP A 33 30.21 4.13 54.71
CA TRP A 33 31.14 4.55 53.67
C TRP A 33 31.22 3.64 52.42
N PRO A 34 31.07 2.28 52.48
CA PRO A 34 31.13 1.44 51.28
C PRO A 34 29.85 1.55 50.45
N LEU A 35 28.70 1.86 51.07
CA LEU A 35 27.48 2.21 50.33
C LEU A 35 27.68 3.53 49.57
N GLY A 36 28.27 4.53 50.24
CA GLY A 36 28.66 5.80 49.62
C GLY A 36 29.64 5.60 48.46
N ALA A 37 30.65 4.74 48.65
CA ALA A 37 31.64 4.42 47.63
C ALA A 37 31.02 3.67 46.44
N ALA A 38 30.11 2.73 46.68
CA ALA A 38 29.40 2.00 45.63
C ALA A 38 28.48 2.93 44.80
N VAL A 39 27.71 3.80 45.47
CA VAL A 39 26.88 4.81 44.80
C VAL A 39 27.76 5.77 43.99
N ALA A 40 28.85 6.27 44.56
CA ALA A 40 29.77 7.15 43.86
C ALA A 40 30.41 6.45 42.64
N SER A 41 30.84 5.20 42.78
CA SER A 41 31.39 4.42 41.66
C SER A 41 30.35 4.19 40.57
N LEU A 42 29.10 3.90 40.93
CA LEU A 42 28.01 3.72 39.98
C LEU A 42 27.71 5.03 39.25
N SER A 43 27.65 6.15 39.96
CA SER A 43 27.47 7.47 39.36
C SER A 43 28.60 7.83 38.40
N VAL A 44 29.86 7.53 38.75
CA VAL A 44 31.02 7.77 37.88
C VAL A 44 30.97 6.86 36.65
N VAL A 45 30.62 5.58 36.81
CA VAL A 45 30.49 4.64 35.69
C VAL A 45 29.36 5.06 34.75
N VAL A 46 28.19 5.44 35.28
CA VAL A 46 27.06 5.94 34.50
C VAL A 46 27.44 7.24 33.77
N LEU A 47 28.11 8.17 34.44
CA LEU A 47 28.60 9.40 33.82
C LEU A 47 29.64 9.11 32.73
N GLY A 48 30.56 8.17 32.98
CA GLY A 48 31.55 7.73 32.00
C GLY A 48 30.91 7.08 30.78
N LEU A 49 29.91 6.21 30.98
CA LEU A 49 29.12 5.61 29.90
C LEU A 49 28.33 6.67 29.13
N TYR A 50 27.76 7.65 29.82
CA TYR A 50 27.08 8.78 29.18
C TYR A 50 28.04 9.64 28.35
N VAL A 51 29.29 9.81 28.77
CA VAL A 51 30.31 10.52 27.98
C VAL A 51 30.81 9.68 26.80
N LEU A 52 30.89 8.36 26.94
CA LEU A 52 31.40 7.45 25.90
C LEU A 52 30.36 7.12 24.82
N VAL A 53 29.09 6.93 25.20
CA VAL A 53 27.99 6.49 24.32
C VAL A 53 26.96 7.59 24.07
N GLY A 54 26.81 8.53 25.00
CA GLY A 54 25.82 9.60 24.91
C GLY A 54 26.30 10.83 24.14
N THR A 55 25.43 11.83 24.05
CA THR A 55 25.70 13.13 23.42
C THR A 55 25.86 14.21 24.49
N PRO A 56 26.99 14.29 25.23
CA PRO A 56 27.19 15.28 26.30
C PRO A 56 27.14 16.72 25.77
N GLN A 57 27.31 16.89 24.46
CA GLN A 57 27.18 18.16 23.75
C GLN A 57 25.74 18.67 23.75
N ALA A 58 24.71 17.81 23.84
CA ALA A 58 23.31 18.21 23.92
C ALA A 58 22.98 19.00 25.20
N LEU A 59 23.75 18.79 26.28
CA LEU A 59 23.65 19.55 27.54
C LEU A 59 24.38 20.90 27.49
N ARG A 60 25.34 21.03 26.56
CA ARG A 60 26.13 22.26 26.35
C ARG A 60 25.60 23.09 25.18
N ALA A 61 24.75 22.51 24.34
CA ALA A 61 23.95 23.27 23.40
C ALA A 61 23.20 24.32 24.21
N PRO A 62 23.29 25.62 23.86
CA PRO A 62 22.47 26.62 24.52
C PRO A 62 21.02 26.15 24.45
N ALA A 63 20.29 26.23 25.56
CA ALA A 63 18.91 25.76 25.72
C ALA A 63 17.88 26.43 24.78
N ALA A 64 18.36 27.13 23.74
CA ALA A 64 17.62 27.84 22.73
C ALA A 64 18.45 27.98 21.44
N ALA A 65 18.92 26.89 20.83
CA ALA A 65 18.97 26.91 19.37
C ALA A 65 17.51 26.96 18.93
N GLU A 66 16.94 28.17 18.77
CA GLU A 66 15.54 28.39 18.38
C GLU A 66 15.20 27.41 17.26
N ALA A 67 14.16 26.59 17.41
CA ALA A 67 13.75 25.69 16.34
C ALA A 67 13.59 26.52 15.05
N PRO A 68 14.15 26.05 13.91
CA PRO A 68 14.07 26.80 12.66
C PRO A 68 12.61 27.15 12.38
N ARG A 69 12.34 28.43 12.13
CA ARG A 69 10.97 28.92 11.94
C ARG A 69 10.46 28.62 10.54
N THR A 70 11.38 28.34 9.61
CA THR A 70 11.11 28.03 8.21
C THR A 70 11.87 26.78 7.77
N LEU A 71 11.36 26.13 6.72
CA LEU A 71 12.04 24.98 6.11
C LEU A 71 13.40 25.36 5.51
N GLN A 72 13.53 26.59 4.98
CA GLN A 72 14.78 27.12 4.47
C GLN A 72 15.85 27.26 5.57
N GLU A 73 15.49 27.78 6.74
CA GLU A 73 16.39 27.86 7.89
C GLU A 73 16.80 26.46 8.38
N ALA A 74 15.87 25.51 8.39
CA ALA A 74 16.16 24.13 8.77
C ALA A 74 17.17 23.48 7.81
N VAL A 75 17.01 23.71 6.50
CA VAL A 75 17.93 23.23 5.47
C VAL A 75 19.33 23.84 5.64
N ALA A 76 19.42 25.16 5.85
CA ALA A 76 20.72 25.83 6.04
C ALA A 76 21.47 25.26 7.27
N ARG A 77 20.78 25.05 8.39
CA ARG A 77 21.40 24.43 9.58
C ARG A 77 21.82 22.98 9.34
N LEU A 78 20.99 22.21 8.65
CA LEU A 78 21.32 20.83 8.30
C LEU A 78 22.55 20.77 7.39
N GLU A 79 22.72 21.72 6.46
CA GLU A 79 23.93 21.84 5.64
C GLU A 79 25.17 22.14 6.47
N GLU A 80 25.10 23.06 7.44
CA GLU A 80 26.20 23.36 8.37
C GLU A 80 26.57 22.17 9.27
N GLU A 81 25.58 21.36 9.67
CA GLU A 81 25.80 20.13 10.41
C GLU A 81 26.48 19.07 9.55
N LEU A 82 26.04 18.88 8.31
CA LEU A 82 26.63 17.93 7.36
C LEU A 82 28.04 18.33 6.90
N GLN A 83 28.37 19.62 6.91
CA GLN A 83 29.76 20.06 6.71
C GLN A 83 30.68 19.61 7.86
N ARG A 84 30.16 19.57 9.09
CA ARG A 84 30.91 19.10 10.27
C ARG A 84 30.92 17.58 10.40
N ASN A 85 29.86 16.92 9.93
CA ASN A 85 29.71 15.47 9.95
C ASN A 85 29.32 14.94 8.55
N PRO A 86 30.29 14.85 7.62
CA PRO A 86 30.02 14.52 6.22
C PRO A 86 29.64 13.05 5.98
N ASP A 87 29.83 12.17 6.96
CA ASP A 87 29.61 10.73 6.83
C ASP A 87 28.20 10.29 7.26
N ALA A 88 27.31 11.24 7.56
CA ALA A 88 25.94 10.97 7.98
C ALA A 88 25.00 10.73 6.79
N ALA A 89 24.90 9.49 6.30
CA ALA A 89 24.05 9.11 5.17
C ALA A 89 22.58 9.57 5.32
N GLU A 90 21.98 9.33 6.48
CA GLU A 90 20.60 9.72 6.79
C GLU A 90 20.41 11.25 6.75
N GLY A 91 21.41 12.01 7.22
CA GLY A 91 21.37 13.47 7.18
C GLY A 91 21.40 14.00 5.74
N TRP A 92 22.22 13.40 4.86
CA TRP A 92 22.21 13.71 3.43
C TRP A 92 20.88 13.35 2.76
N ALA A 93 20.27 12.22 3.12
CA ALA A 93 18.95 11.84 2.62
C ALA A 93 17.86 12.84 3.08
N LEU A 94 17.90 13.27 4.34
CA LEU A 94 17.01 14.30 4.87
C LEU A 94 17.20 15.63 4.15
N LEU A 95 18.45 16.03 3.87
CA LEU A 95 18.74 17.23 3.09
C LEU A 95 18.13 17.14 1.69
N GLY A 96 18.28 15.98 1.03
CA GLY A 96 17.68 15.71 -0.27
C GLY A 96 16.15 15.87 -0.26
N ARG A 97 15.48 15.28 0.72
CA ARG A 97 14.02 15.41 0.91
C ARG A 97 13.59 16.86 1.15
N SER A 98 14.29 17.57 2.02
CA SER A 98 13.97 18.95 2.38
C SER A 98 14.17 19.91 1.19
N ARG A 99 15.24 19.73 0.41
CA ARG A 99 15.46 20.51 -0.82
C ARG A 99 14.43 20.21 -1.90
N ALA A 100 14.04 18.94 -2.07
CA ALA A 100 12.97 18.58 -3.00
C ALA A 100 11.63 19.24 -2.62
N ALA A 101 11.32 19.30 -1.32
CA ALA A 101 10.13 19.99 -0.80
C ALA A 101 10.16 21.52 -1.02
N LEU A 102 11.36 22.11 -1.06
CA LEU A 102 11.57 23.52 -1.42
C LEU A 102 11.57 23.77 -2.94
N GLY A 103 11.45 22.71 -3.76
CA GLY A 103 11.50 22.80 -5.22
C GLY A 103 12.92 22.79 -5.82
N ASP A 104 13.96 22.73 -4.99
CA ASP A 104 15.36 22.62 -5.44
C ASP A 104 15.69 21.17 -5.83
N GLN A 105 15.27 20.79 -7.04
CA GLN A 105 15.46 19.42 -7.54
C GLN A 105 16.95 19.10 -7.77
N ALA A 106 17.75 20.07 -8.21
CA ALA A 106 19.17 19.87 -8.46
C ALA A 106 19.92 19.62 -7.15
N GLY A 107 19.68 20.45 -6.13
CA GLY A 107 20.28 20.26 -4.81
C GLY A 107 19.76 19.00 -4.10
N ALA A 108 18.52 18.58 -4.37
CA ALA A 108 17.98 17.32 -3.87
C ALA A 108 18.72 16.11 -4.47
N ARG A 109 18.88 16.07 -5.80
CA ARG A 109 19.66 15.03 -6.50
C ARG A 109 21.06 14.90 -5.91
N ASP A 110 21.75 16.02 -5.72
CA ASP A 110 23.14 16.01 -5.24
C ASP A 110 23.24 15.50 -3.80
N ALA A 111 22.31 15.89 -2.93
CA ALA A 111 22.26 15.39 -1.56
C ALA A 111 21.96 13.89 -1.49
N TYR A 112 21.00 13.40 -2.27
CA TYR A 112 20.72 11.96 -2.35
C TYR A 112 21.88 11.16 -2.95
N ALA A 113 22.59 11.70 -3.95
CA ALA A 113 23.79 11.04 -4.50
C ALA A 113 24.89 10.88 -3.43
N ARG A 114 25.07 11.86 -2.55
CA ARG A 114 25.96 11.76 -1.38
C ARG A 114 25.48 10.72 -0.38
N ALA A 115 24.18 10.68 -0.10
CA ALA A 115 23.59 9.70 0.81
C ALA A 115 23.82 8.26 0.31
N VAL A 116 23.55 7.98 -0.96
CA VAL A 116 23.78 6.65 -1.58
C VAL A 116 25.26 6.27 -1.58
N ALA A 117 26.17 7.23 -1.76
CA ALA A 117 27.62 6.95 -1.69
C ALA A 117 28.06 6.48 -0.29
N LEU A 118 27.35 6.90 0.77
CA LEU A 118 27.63 6.52 2.15
C LEU A 118 26.88 5.24 2.59
N ALA A 119 25.69 5.02 2.06
CA ALA A 119 24.85 3.84 2.33
C ALA A 119 24.34 3.22 1.01
N PRO A 120 25.21 2.51 0.26
CA PRO A 120 24.88 2.00 -1.07
C PRO A 120 23.93 0.79 -1.08
N ASP A 121 23.72 0.16 0.08
CA ASP A 121 22.92 -1.07 0.21
C ASP A 121 21.56 -0.84 0.90
N GLU A 122 21.09 0.41 0.96
CA GLU A 122 19.76 0.77 1.49
C GLU A 122 18.74 0.90 0.33
N PRO A 123 17.81 -0.06 0.15
CA PRO A 123 16.91 -0.09 -1.01
C PRO A 123 16.04 1.16 -1.14
N GLY A 124 15.47 1.64 -0.03
CA GLY A 124 14.63 2.83 -0.02
C GLY A 124 15.42 4.08 -0.43
N LEU A 125 16.68 4.19 0.01
CA LEU A 125 17.54 5.32 -0.32
C LEU A 125 17.95 5.31 -1.80
N LEU A 126 18.25 4.15 -2.35
CA LEU A 126 18.54 3.98 -3.78
C LEU A 126 17.34 4.42 -4.64
N VAL A 127 16.12 4.07 -4.23
CA VAL A 127 14.88 4.45 -4.93
C VAL A 127 14.63 5.96 -4.82
N ASP A 128 14.76 6.54 -3.63
CA ASP A 128 14.59 7.99 -3.43
C ASP A 128 15.62 8.80 -4.23
N ALA A 129 16.87 8.31 -4.31
CA ALA A 129 17.92 8.93 -5.11
C ALA A 129 17.67 8.83 -6.62
N ALA A 130 17.19 7.67 -7.10
CA ALA A 130 16.82 7.49 -8.49
C ALA A 130 15.66 8.42 -8.90
N GLU A 131 14.65 8.53 -8.04
CA GLU A 131 13.54 9.45 -8.26
C GLU A 131 14.02 10.90 -8.27
N ALA A 132 14.77 11.35 -7.25
CA ALA A 132 15.29 12.73 -7.20
C ALA A 132 16.13 13.09 -8.44
N ARG A 133 16.91 12.12 -8.94
CA ARG A 133 17.69 12.28 -10.17
C ARG A 133 16.80 12.45 -11.40
N ALA A 134 15.74 11.66 -11.53
CA ALA A 134 14.77 11.82 -12.60
C ALA A 134 13.98 13.13 -12.46
N LEU A 135 13.61 13.56 -11.25
CA LEU A 135 12.88 14.81 -11.02
C LEU A 135 13.71 16.06 -11.39
N ALA A 136 15.03 15.98 -11.25
CA ALA A 136 15.99 17.02 -11.62
C ALA A 136 16.29 17.06 -13.14
N ASP A 137 15.93 16.02 -13.88
CA ASP A 137 16.05 15.98 -15.33
C ASP A 137 14.90 16.78 -15.99
N PRO A 138 15.17 17.66 -16.97
CA PRO A 138 14.13 18.44 -17.65
C PRO A 138 13.06 17.59 -18.35
N GLU A 139 13.42 16.42 -18.87
CA GLU A 139 12.50 15.47 -19.51
C GLU A 139 11.90 14.47 -18.52
N ARG A 140 12.27 14.58 -17.24
CA ARG A 140 11.84 13.70 -16.13
C ARG A 140 12.20 12.24 -16.37
N ARG A 141 13.37 12.01 -16.95
CA ARG A 141 13.84 10.69 -17.35
C ARG A 141 14.77 10.07 -16.31
N PHE A 142 14.66 8.75 -16.16
CA PHE A 142 15.65 7.96 -15.44
C PHE A 142 16.84 7.71 -16.36
N ASP A 143 17.99 8.28 -16.01
CA ASP A 143 19.24 7.97 -16.69
C ASP A 143 19.85 6.65 -16.21
N GLU A 144 20.98 6.25 -16.82
CA GLU A 144 21.59 4.95 -16.53
C GLU A 144 21.98 4.76 -15.06
N GLN A 145 22.38 5.84 -14.37
CA GLN A 145 22.71 5.76 -12.95
C GLN A 145 21.46 5.56 -12.08
N ALA A 146 20.37 6.27 -12.38
CA ALA A 146 19.10 6.08 -11.69
C ALA A 146 18.58 4.64 -11.92
N LEU A 147 18.66 4.14 -13.16
CA LEU A 147 18.31 2.75 -13.48
C LEU A 147 19.17 1.73 -12.73
N ALA A 148 20.48 1.98 -12.60
CA ALA A 148 21.37 1.11 -11.83
C ALA A 148 20.97 1.05 -10.35
N TRP A 149 20.60 2.19 -9.75
CA TRP A 149 20.10 2.21 -8.37
C TRP A 149 18.77 1.48 -8.21
N LEU A 150 17.83 1.63 -9.14
CA LEU A 150 16.56 0.89 -9.10
C LEU A 150 16.77 -0.62 -9.22
N ARG A 151 17.66 -1.07 -10.11
CA ARG A 151 18.01 -2.50 -10.24
C ARG A 151 18.66 -3.01 -8.95
N ARG A 152 19.61 -2.26 -8.39
CA ARG A 152 20.26 -2.62 -7.12
C ARG A 152 19.26 -2.70 -5.96
N ALA A 153 18.31 -1.77 -5.88
CA ALA A 153 17.24 -1.83 -4.89
C ALA A 153 16.40 -3.11 -5.01
N LEU A 154 16.11 -3.56 -6.24
CA LEU A 154 15.39 -4.81 -6.49
C LEU A 154 16.23 -6.06 -6.23
N GLU A 155 17.55 -6.01 -6.42
CA GLU A 155 18.46 -7.09 -6.00
C GLU A 155 18.44 -7.28 -4.49
N LEU A 156 18.45 -6.17 -3.74
CA LEU A 156 18.43 -6.16 -2.28
C LEU A 156 17.04 -6.49 -1.72
N GLN A 157 15.99 -6.01 -2.37
CA GLN A 157 14.60 -6.25 -2.00
C GLN A 157 13.73 -6.51 -3.25
N PRO A 158 13.59 -7.78 -3.68
CA PRO A 158 12.84 -8.13 -4.90
C PRO A 158 11.36 -7.72 -4.91
N GLY A 159 10.76 -7.52 -3.73
CA GLY A 159 9.37 -7.07 -3.57
C GLY A 159 9.20 -5.56 -3.41
N HIS A 160 10.23 -4.74 -3.68
CA HIS A 160 10.16 -3.29 -3.45
C HIS A 160 9.24 -2.60 -4.47
N GLN A 161 7.98 -2.38 -4.09
CA GLN A 161 6.93 -1.91 -5.00
C GLN A 161 7.29 -0.65 -5.80
N ARG A 162 7.81 0.40 -5.13
CA ARG A 162 8.21 1.65 -5.82
C ARG A 162 9.35 1.45 -6.82
N ALA A 163 10.32 0.59 -6.52
CA ALA A 163 11.45 0.33 -7.40
C ALA A 163 10.98 -0.36 -8.69
N THR A 164 10.10 -1.36 -8.54
CA THR A 164 9.46 -2.06 -9.66
C THR A 164 8.61 -1.11 -10.51
N TRP A 165 7.84 -0.23 -9.86
CA TRP A 165 7.01 0.77 -10.55
C TRP A 165 7.86 1.71 -11.41
N PHE A 166 8.89 2.33 -10.83
CA PHE A 166 9.77 3.26 -11.54
C PHE A 166 10.59 2.58 -12.64
N LEU A 167 11.09 1.37 -12.40
CA LEU A 167 11.87 0.65 -13.40
C LEU A 167 11.02 0.30 -14.63
N GLY A 168 9.81 -0.22 -14.45
CA GLY A 168 8.89 -0.50 -15.56
C GLY A 168 8.50 0.77 -16.32
N GLY A 169 8.28 1.88 -15.60
CA GLY A 169 7.98 3.18 -16.22
C GLY A 169 9.12 3.68 -17.09
N ALA A 170 10.36 3.60 -16.59
CA ALA A 170 11.54 3.99 -17.32
C ALA A 170 11.81 3.08 -18.54
N GLN A 171 11.60 1.76 -18.42
CA GLN A 171 11.70 0.82 -19.54
C GLN A 171 10.68 1.15 -20.64
N ARG A 172 9.45 1.47 -20.27
CA ARG A 172 8.41 1.87 -21.23
C ARG A 172 8.77 3.17 -21.95
N GLN A 173 9.28 4.16 -21.22
CA GLN A 173 9.75 5.42 -21.82
C GLN A 173 10.95 5.21 -22.76
N ALA A 174 11.79 4.21 -22.47
CA ALA A 174 12.91 3.81 -23.33
C ALA A 174 12.50 2.89 -24.51
N GLY A 175 11.21 2.66 -24.74
CA GLY A 175 10.70 1.79 -25.81
C GLY A 175 10.85 0.29 -25.55
N ARG A 176 11.23 -0.11 -24.34
CA ARG A 176 11.42 -1.52 -23.94
C ARG A 176 10.14 -2.10 -23.35
N ALA A 177 9.08 -2.12 -24.17
CA ALA A 177 7.73 -2.42 -23.70
C ALA A 177 7.58 -3.84 -23.12
N ALA A 178 8.27 -4.84 -23.70
CA ALA A 178 8.27 -6.21 -23.19
C ALA A 178 8.88 -6.31 -21.77
N GLU A 179 10.00 -5.63 -21.54
CA GLU A 179 10.65 -5.60 -20.22
C GLU A 179 9.80 -4.86 -19.18
N ALA A 180 9.14 -3.76 -19.59
CA ALA A 180 8.24 -3.00 -18.73
C ALA A 180 7.06 -3.85 -18.24
N ALA A 181 6.41 -4.58 -19.16
CA ALA A 181 5.34 -5.50 -18.83
C ALA A 181 5.78 -6.57 -17.81
N ALA A 182 6.89 -7.25 -18.10
CA ALA A 182 7.43 -8.28 -17.21
C ALA A 182 7.82 -7.72 -15.83
N THR A 183 8.32 -6.49 -15.77
CA THR A 183 8.69 -5.82 -14.52
C THR A 183 7.46 -5.47 -13.69
N TRP A 184 6.37 -5.00 -14.30
CA TRP A 184 5.15 -4.62 -13.57
C TRP A 184 4.24 -5.80 -13.20
N GLU A 185 4.30 -6.92 -13.91
CA GLU A 185 3.46 -8.10 -13.65
C GLU A 185 3.42 -8.55 -12.18
N PRO A 186 4.55 -8.68 -11.45
CA PRO A 186 4.55 -9.06 -10.03
C PRO A 186 3.80 -8.08 -9.11
N LEU A 187 3.70 -6.80 -9.48
CA LEU A 187 2.99 -5.81 -8.67
C LEU A 187 1.50 -6.10 -8.57
N LEU A 188 0.90 -6.75 -9.57
CA LEU A 188 -0.52 -7.11 -9.59
C LEU A 188 -0.95 -7.93 -8.38
N ALA A 189 -0.05 -8.74 -7.80
CA ALA A 189 -0.32 -9.57 -6.62
C ALA A 189 -0.23 -8.79 -5.29
N THR A 190 0.33 -7.59 -5.31
CA THR A 190 0.65 -6.80 -4.10
C THR A 190 -0.23 -5.58 -3.91
N VAL A 191 -0.85 -5.09 -4.98
CA VAL A 191 -1.72 -3.92 -4.98
C VAL A 191 -3.19 -4.30 -4.77
N ASP A 192 -4.01 -3.35 -4.36
CA ASP A 192 -5.46 -3.55 -4.23
C ASP A 192 -6.16 -3.78 -5.58
N ALA A 193 -7.39 -4.27 -5.55
CA ALA A 193 -8.14 -4.64 -6.77
C ALA A 193 -8.40 -3.45 -7.73
N ALA A 194 -8.53 -2.22 -7.23
CA ALA A 194 -8.70 -1.06 -8.10
C ALA A 194 -7.39 -0.73 -8.81
N THR A 195 -6.28 -0.67 -8.07
CA THR A 195 -4.94 -0.44 -8.63
C THR A 195 -4.53 -1.56 -9.58
N ALA A 196 -4.83 -2.82 -9.26
CA ALA A 196 -4.53 -3.98 -10.09
C ALA A 196 -5.22 -3.92 -11.46
N ARG A 197 -6.46 -3.40 -11.53
CA ARG A 197 -7.16 -3.22 -12.81
C ARG A 197 -6.46 -2.19 -13.69
N SER A 198 -6.18 -1.01 -13.13
CA SER A 198 -5.48 0.05 -13.87
C SER A 198 -4.06 -0.38 -14.29
N LEU A 199 -3.36 -1.11 -13.43
CA LEU A 199 -2.03 -1.62 -13.76
C LEU A 199 -2.08 -2.70 -14.84
N ARG A 200 -3.08 -3.58 -14.81
CA ARG A 200 -3.27 -4.61 -15.85
C ARG A 200 -3.50 -3.98 -17.22
N GLU A 201 -4.31 -2.93 -17.32
CA GLU A 201 -4.49 -2.19 -18.57
C GLU A 201 -3.16 -1.63 -19.10
N GLN A 202 -2.30 -1.11 -18.24
CA GLN A 202 -0.98 -0.61 -18.63
C GLN A 202 -0.02 -1.72 -19.06
N ILE A 203 -0.06 -2.87 -18.38
CA ILE A 203 0.73 -4.04 -18.75
C ILE A 203 0.27 -4.58 -20.10
N ASP A 204 -1.03 -4.72 -20.32
CA ASP A 204 -1.58 -5.23 -21.58
C ASP A 204 -1.27 -4.28 -22.74
N ALA A 205 -1.30 -2.97 -22.52
CA ALA A 205 -0.84 -1.99 -23.51
C ALA A 205 0.65 -2.17 -23.84
N ALA A 206 1.51 -2.31 -22.84
CA ALA A 206 2.94 -2.55 -23.05
C ALA A 206 3.22 -3.91 -23.75
N ARG A 207 2.42 -4.93 -23.47
CA ARG A 207 2.49 -6.23 -24.14
C ARG A 207 2.06 -6.12 -25.60
N ALA A 208 0.99 -5.38 -25.89
CA ALA A 208 0.55 -5.11 -27.25
C ALA A 208 1.61 -4.37 -28.07
N ASP A 209 2.24 -3.33 -27.50
CA ASP A 209 3.36 -2.61 -28.13
C ASP A 209 4.55 -3.53 -28.45
N ALA A 210 4.74 -4.59 -27.65
CA ALA A 210 5.76 -5.61 -27.84
C ALA A 210 5.31 -6.80 -28.73
N GLY A 211 4.08 -6.81 -29.24
CA GLY A 211 3.52 -7.94 -30.00
C GLY A 211 3.24 -9.20 -29.17
N LEU A 212 3.16 -9.06 -27.85
CA LEU A 212 2.82 -10.14 -26.92
C LEU A 212 1.29 -10.19 -26.70
N PRO A 213 0.71 -11.39 -26.47
CA PRO A 213 -0.70 -11.48 -26.11
C PRO A 213 -0.95 -10.81 -24.75
N PRO A 214 -2.15 -10.23 -24.53
CA PRO A 214 -2.51 -9.70 -23.22
C PRO A 214 -2.38 -10.77 -22.14
N LEU A 215 -2.23 -10.34 -20.89
CA LEU A 215 -2.27 -11.25 -19.77
C LEU A 215 -3.59 -12.02 -19.82
N GLN A 216 -3.51 -13.34 -19.70
CA GLN A 216 -4.71 -14.15 -19.63
C GLN A 216 -5.50 -13.66 -18.41
N ALA A 217 -6.76 -13.28 -18.64
CA ALA A 217 -7.69 -13.05 -17.54
C ALA A 217 -7.58 -14.28 -16.62
N GLU A 218 -7.32 -14.06 -15.33
CA GLU A 218 -7.37 -15.14 -14.35
C GLU A 218 -8.64 -15.92 -14.61
N ALA A 219 -8.49 -17.21 -14.89
CA ALA A 219 -9.63 -18.08 -15.13
C ALA A 219 -10.59 -17.87 -13.98
N ALA A 220 -11.83 -17.46 -14.31
CA ALA A 220 -12.86 -17.21 -13.31
C ALA A 220 -12.84 -18.40 -12.33
N PRO A 221 -12.77 -18.15 -11.01
CA PRO A 221 -12.71 -19.22 -10.04
C PRO A 221 -13.86 -20.19 -10.31
N ALA A 222 -13.67 -21.49 -10.10
CA ALA A 222 -14.72 -22.49 -10.39
C ALA A 222 -16.06 -22.23 -9.65
N THR A 223 -16.04 -21.33 -8.67
CA THR A 223 -17.19 -20.84 -7.89
C THR A 223 -17.85 -19.59 -8.45
N ALA A 224 -17.30 -18.97 -9.50
CA ALA A 224 -17.86 -17.79 -10.14
C ALA A 224 -19.16 -18.13 -10.87
N LEU A 225 -20.16 -17.28 -10.68
CA LEU A 225 -21.46 -17.42 -11.28
C LEU A 225 -21.47 -16.75 -12.65
N ARG A 226 -21.57 -17.56 -13.71
CA ARG A 226 -21.72 -17.07 -15.08
C ARG A 226 -23.17 -16.75 -15.38
N VAL A 227 -23.43 -15.53 -15.87
CA VAL A 227 -24.75 -15.02 -16.20
C VAL A 227 -24.77 -14.55 -17.65
N ARG A 228 -25.66 -15.11 -18.47
CA ARG A 228 -25.89 -14.65 -19.84
C ARG A 228 -27.03 -13.63 -19.84
N LEU A 229 -26.69 -12.38 -20.12
CA LEU A 229 -27.63 -11.28 -20.11
C LEU A 229 -28.19 -11.02 -21.52
N MET A 230 -29.50 -11.13 -21.65
CA MET A 230 -30.23 -10.86 -22.89
C MET A 230 -31.09 -9.61 -22.74
N VAL A 231 -30.86 -8.64 -23.63
CA VAL A 231 -31.65 -7.40 -23.69
C VAL A 231 -32.35 -7.31 -25.03
N PRO A 232 -33.68 -7.12 -25.06
CA PRO A 232 -34.42 -6.90 -26.30
C PRO A 232 -33.89 -5.70 -27.08
N ALA A 233 -33.79 -5.83 -28.40
CA ALA A 233 -33.20 -4.80 -29.26
C ALA A 233 -33.95 -3.46 -29.21
N ASP A 234 -35.27 -3.51 -29.04
CA ASP A 234 -36.15 -2.35 -28.84
C ASP A 234 -35.85 -1.62 -27.53
N LEU A 235 -35.58 -2.36 -26.45
CA LEU A 235 -35.22 -1.79 -25.16
C LEU A 235 -33.83 -1.17 -25.19
N ALA A 236 -32.87 -1.86 -25.81
CA ALA A 236 -31.52 -1.36 -26.02
C ALA A 236 -31.50 -0.08 -26.89
N ALA A 237 -32.31 -0.02 -27.95
CA ALA A 237 -32.42 1.17 -28.80
C ALA A 237 -33.01 2.39 -28.07
N ARG A 238 -34.01 2.17 -27.21
CA ARG A 238 -34.66 3.25 -26.44
C ARG A 238 -33.77 3.83 -25.33
N THR A 239 -32.88 3.02 -24.77
CA THR A 239 -32.11 3.38 -23.56
C THR A 239 -30.62 3.59 -23.82
N GLY A 240 -30.07 3.04 -24.91
CA GLY A 240 -28.66 3.15 -25.29
C GLY A 240 -28.20 4.55 -25.76
N ALA A 241 -29.13 5.49 -25.90
CA ALA A 241 -28.85 6.91 -26.18
C ALA A 241 -28.45 7.71 -24.91
N ARG A 242 -28.62 7.15 -23.71
CA ARG A 242 -28.23 7.79 -22.45
C ARG A 242 -26.89 7.25 -21.98
N GLU A 243 -25.93 8.14 -21.71
CA GLU A 243 -24.59 7.74 -21.24
C GLU A 243 -24.61 7.15 -19.82
N ASP A 244 -25.59 7.54 -19.00
CA ASP A 244 -25.71 7.10 -17.61
C ASP A 244 -26.50 5.79 -17.44
N ALA A 245 -27.15 5.30 -18.50
CA ALA A 245 -27.93 4.08 -18.44
C ALA A 245 -27.03 2.85 -18.40
N ALA A 246 -27.27 1.96 -17.44
CA ALA A 246 -26.45 0.77 -17.22
C ALA A 246 -27.32 -0.41 -16.79
N VAL A 247 -26.85 -1.63 -17.11
CA VAL A 247 -27.44 -2.85 -16.59
C VAL A 247 -26.61 -3.34 -15.42
N PHE A 248 -27.27 -3.53 -14.28
CA PHE A 248 -26.70 -4.10 -13.08
C PHE A 248 -27.12 -5.56 -12.98
N VAL A 249 -26.15 -6.47 -12.87
CA VAL A 249 -26.42 -7.87 -12.50
C VAL A 249 -26.22 -7.99 -11.01
N ILE A 250 -27.28 -8.40 -10.31
CA ILE A 250 -27.37 -8.38 -8.87
C ILE A 250 -27.61 -9.80 -8.36
N ALA A 251 -26.75 -10.27 -7.44
CA ALA A 251 -26.97 -11.50 -6.69
C ALA A 251 -27.29 -11.17 -5.22
N ARG A 252 -28.31 -11.80 -4.65
CA ARG A 252 -28.74 -11.61 -3.25
C ARG A 252 -29.15 -12.92 -2.59
N ILE A 253 -29.31 -12.90 -1.27
CA ILE A 253 -29.78 -14.06 -0.50
C ILE A 253 -31.29 -14.24 -0.73
N PRO A 254 -31.77 -15.44 -1.12
CA PRO A 254 -33.20 -15.70 -1.28
C PRO A 254 -33.95 -15.47 0.04
N GLY A 255 -34.95 -14.59 0.04
CA GLY A 255 -35.73 -14.25 1.25
C GLY A 255 -34.93 -13.53 2.35
N GLY A 256 -33.71 -13.07 2.06
CA GLY A 256 -32.87 -12.31 2.99
C GLY A 256 -33.09 -10.79 2.89
N PRO A 257 -32.23 -10.00 3.56
CA PRO A 257 -32.23 -8.54 3.44
C PRO A 257 -32.12 -8.08 1.98
N PRO A 258 -32.65 -6.89 1.61
CA PRO A 258 -32.64 -6.40 0.23
C PRO A 258 -31.23 -6.02 -0.28
N MET A 259 -30.21 -6.11 0.57
CA MET A 259 -28.83 -5.79 0.24
C MET A 259 -28.23 -6.87 -0.65
N PRO A 260 -27.56 -6.49 -1.75
CA PRO A 260 -26.95 -7.45 -2.65
C PRO A 260 -25.63 -7.98 -2.09
N VAL A 261 -25.32 -9.24 -2.41
CA VAL A 261 -24.08 -9.93 -2.06
C VAL A 261 -23.03 -9.77 -3.16
N ALA A 262 -23.43 -9.58 -4.41
CA ALA A 262 -22.53 -9.23 -5.50
C ALA A 262 -23.28 -8.34 -6.50
N VAL A 263 -22.59 -7.32 -7.04
CA VAL A 263 -23.16 -6.40 -8.04
C VAL A 263 -22.12 -6.06 -9.09
N GLU A 264 -22.44 -6.32 -10.35
CA GLU A 264 -21.62 -5.93 -11.49
C GLU A 264 -22.39 -4.94 -12.39
N ARG A 265 -21.73 -3.85 -12.80
CA ARG A 265 -22.30 -2.81 -13.67
C ARG A 265 -21.78 -2.98 -15.09
N HIS A 266 -22.69 -3.11 -16.05
CA HIS A 266 -22.38 -3.20 -17.47
C HIS A 266 -22.97 -2.05 -18.28
N PRO A 267 -22.23 -1.52 -19.26
CA PRO A 267 -22.80 -0.60 -20.24
C PRO A 267 -23.80 -1.34 -21.14
N LEU A 268 -24.81 -0.62 -21.63
CA LEU A 268 -25.77 -1.15 -22.62
C LEU A 268 -25.13 -1.46 -23.97
N ARG A 269 -24.03 -0.78 -24.30
CA ARG A 269 -23.26 -0.98 -25.54
C ARG A 269 -22.43 -2.25 -25.40
N GLY A 270 -22.78 -3.31 -26.15
CA GLY A 270 -22.08 -4.60 -26.10
C GLY A 270 -22.92 -5.79 -25.62
N LEU A 271 -24.24 -5.60 -25.43
CA LEU A 271 -25.17 -6.68 -25.11
C LEU A 271 -25.70 -7.38 -26.37
N PRO A 272 -26.02 -8.69 -26.34
CA PRO A 272 -25.97 -9.60 -25.18
C PRO A 272 -24.52 -9.93 -24.75
N ALA A 273 -24.30 -10.05 -23.45
CA ALA A 273 -22.99 -10.34 -22.87
C ALA A 273 -23.05 -11.48 -21.85
N GLU A 274 -21.92 -12.17 -21.69
CA GLU A 274 -21.69 -13.08 -20.58
C GLU A 274 -20.99 -12.31 -19.46
N VAL A 275 -21.61 -12.34 -18.28
CA VAL A 275 -21.23 -11.63 -17.07
C VAL A 275 -20.77 -12.64 -16.05
N VAL A 276 -19.74 -12.32 -15.25
CA VAL A 276 -19.14 -13.27 -14.31
C VAL A 276 -19.10 -12.64 -12.93
N LEU A 277 -20.01 -13.09 -12.06
CA LEU A 277 -20.04 -12.62 -10.68
C LEU A 277 -19.17 -13.52 -9.81
N ASP A 278 -18.24 -12.92 -9.07
CA ASP A 278 -17.41 -13.59 -8.07
C ASP A 278 -17.34 -12.83 -6.73
N ASP A 279 -16.47 -13.28 -5.83
CA ASP A 279 -16.33 -12.69 -4.49
C ASP A 279 -15.80 -11.25 -4.49
N ARG A 280 -15.17 -10.81 -5.59
CA ARG A 280 -14.59 -9.47 -5.77
C ARG A 280 -15.68 -8.44 -6.05
N ASP A 281 -16.83 -8.87 -6.54
CA ASP A 281 -17.99 -8.01 -6.84
C ASP A 281 -18.88 -7.75 -5.62
N SER A 282 -18.48 -8.25 -4.45
CA SER A 282 -19.23 -8.07 -3.21
C SER A 282 -19.08 -6.65 -2.66
N PRO A 283 -20.20 -5.92 -2.46
CA PRO A 283 -20.19 -4.66 -1.74
C PRO A 283 -19.98 -4.84 -0.21
N MET A 284 -19.96 -6.08 0.29
CA MET A 284 -19.76 -6.40 1.72
C MET A 284 -18.59 -7.38 1.90
N PRO A 285 -17.43 -6.94 2.42
CA PRO A 285 -16.23 -7.79 2.55
C PRO A 285 -16.42 -9.05 3.40
N THR A 286 -17.41 -9.06 4.30
CA THR A 286 -17.68 -10.16 5.24
C THR A 286 -18.61 -11.23 4.69
N GLN A 287 -19.31 -10.98 3.58
CA GLN A 287 -20.24 -11.94 2.97
C GLN A 287 -19.89 -12.15 1.49
N LYS A 288 -19.31 -13.32 1.23
CA LYS A 288 -18.82 -13.75 -0.08
C LYS A 288 -19.86 -14.54 -0.85
N LEU A 289 -19.86 -14.42 -2.17
CA LEU A 289 -20.75 -15.16 -3.06
C LEU A 289 -20.45 -16.67 -3.00
N SER A 290 -19.17 -17.03 -3.00
CA SER A 290 -18.67 -18.41 -2.92
C SER A 290 -19.03 -19.14 -1.63
N ALA A 291 -19.33 -18.40 -0.56
CA ALA A 291 -19.71 -18.95 0.73
C ALA A 291 -21.21 -19.30 0.81
N LEU A 292 -22.01 -18.90 -0.17
CA LEU A 292 -23.45 -19.16 -0.22
C LEU A 292 -23.74 -20.45 -1.00
N GLY A 293 -24.65 -21.27 -0.48
CA GLY A 293 -25.12 -22.47 -1.21
C GLY A 293 -26.21 -22.17 -2.25
N GLU A 294 -26.93 -21.06 -2.08
CA GLU A 294 -28.01 -20.63 -2.97
C GLU A 294 -28.09 -19.10 -3.02
N VAL A 295 -28.32 -18.57 -4.21
CA VAL A 295 -28.49 -17.14 -4.47
C VAL A 295 -29.67 -16.88 -5.39
N GLU A 296 -30.24 -15.69 -5.28
CA GLU A 296 -31.24 -15.16 -6.19
C GLU A 296 -30.59 -14.07 -7.06
N VAL A 297 -30.62 -14.27 -8.37
CA VAL A 297 -29.92 -13.44 -9.35
C VAL A 297 -30.94 -12.73 -10.23
N LEU A 298 -30.77 -11.43 -10.41
CA LEU A 298 -31.63 -10.61 -11.28
C LEU A 298 -30.80 -9.56 -12.01
N ALA A 299 -31.28 -9.17 -13.19
CA ALA A 299 -30.73 -8.05 -13.94
C ALA A 299 -31.64 -6.84 -13.75
N ARG A 300 -31.05 -5.66 -13.51
CA ARG A 300 -31.77 -4.39 -13.46
C ARG A 300 -31.17 -3.42 -14.47
N LEU A 301 -31.98 -2.94 -15.40
CA LEU A 301 -31.66 -1.77 -16.21
C LEU A 301 -31.98 -0.52 -15.42
N SER A 302 -30.94 0.20 -14.99
CA SER A 302 -31.10 1.49 -14.33
C SER A 302 -30.89 2.64 -15.29
N LEU A 303 -31.86 3.55 -15.34
CA LEU A 303 -31.78 4.77 -16.16
C LEU A 303 -30.98 5.89 -15.48
N GLY A 304 -30.83 5.83 -14.16
CA GLY A 304 -30.12 6.82 -13.34
C GLY A 304 -28.74 6.37 -12.87
N GLY A 305 -28.23 5.24 -13.38
CA GLY A 305 -26.87 4.75 -13.09
C GLY A 305 -26.66 4.22 -11.67
N SER A 306 -27.72 3.93 -10.91
CA SER A 306 -27.63 3.43 -9.53
C SER A 306 -27.98 1.94 -9.43
N ALA A 307 -27.30 1.20 -8.57
CA ALA A 307 -27.63 -0.20 -8.26
C ALA A 307 -28.87 -0.34 -7.34
N GLY A 308 -29.38 0.76 -6.79
CA GLY A 308 -30.63 0.82 -6.03
C GLY A 308 -31.85 0.75 -6.96
N ARG A 309 -33.06 0.56 -6.39
CA ARG A 309 -34.29 0.61 -7.20
C ARG A 309 -34.63 2.07 -7.47
N GLY A 310 -34.57 2.47 -8.74
CA GLY A 310 -35.00 3.78 -9.23
C GLY A 310 -36.39 3.74 -9.87
N GLU A 311 -36.99 4.93 -10.03
CA GLU A 311 -38.25 5.10 -10.74
C GLU A 311 -38.03 4.92 -12.26
N GLY A 312 -38.75 3.98 -12.88
CA GLY A 312 -38.60 3.65 -14.31
C GLY A 312 -37.52 2.60 -14.63
N ASP A 313 -36.92 1.99 -13.61
CA ASP A 313 -36.00 0.86 -13.79
C ASP A 313 -36.75 -0.41 -14.24
N ILE A 314 -36.11 -1.21 -15.09
CA ILE A 314 -36.67 -2.46 -15.60
C ILE A 314 -35.88 -3.63 -15.01
N GLU A 315 -36.57 -4.57 -14.38
CA GLU A 315 -35.97 -5.75 -13.72
C GLU A 315 -36.34 -7.04 -14.45
N SER A 316 -35.40 -7.98 -14.55
CA SER A 316 -35.71 -9.35 -14.95
C SER A 316 -36.42 -10.07 -13.79
N PRO A 317 -37.20 -11.12 -14.09
CA PRO A 317 -37.61 -12.07 -13.06
C PRO A 317 -36.38 -12.61 -12.31
N PRO A 318 -36.43 -12.71 -10.97
CA PRO A 318 -35.34 -13.28 -10.21
C PRO A 318 -35.22 -14.79 -10.47
N VAL A 319 -33.99 -15.26 -10.67
CA VAL A 319 -33.68 -16.68 -10.86
C VAL A 319 -32.91 -17.20 -9.66
N ARG A 320 -33.39 -18.29 -9.07
CA ARG A 320 -32.67 -18.97 -7.97
C ARG A 320 -31.64 -19.93 -8.52
N VAL A 321 -30.44 -19.88 -7.98
CA VAL A 321 -29.28 -20.60 -8.46
C VAL A 321 -28.55 -21.21 -7.28
N ARG A 322 -28.27 -22.52 -7.36
CA ARG A 322 -27.39 -23.19 -6.40
C ARG A 322 -25.94 -23.02 -6.84
N LEU A 323 -25.07 -22.71 -5.88
CA LEU A 323 -23.64 -22.53 -6.12
C LEU A 323 -22.86 -23.77 -5.65
N PRO A 324 -21.78 -24.16 -6.34
CA PRO A 324 -21.28 -23.57 -7.60
C PRO A 324 -22.19 -23.93 -8.79
N ALA A 325 -22.50 -22.93 -9.63
CA ALA A 325 -23.34 -23.13 -10.80
C ALA A 325 -22.54 -23.81 -11.92
N GLN A 326 -23.05 -24.93 -12.45
CA GLN A 326 -22.37 -25.68 -13.52
C GLN A 326 -22.64 -25.11 -14.92
N ALA A 327 -23.76 -24.42 -15.09
CA ALA A 327 -24.19 -23.82 -16.36
C ALA A 327 -24.43 -22.31 -16.19
N PRO A 328 -24.26 -21.52 -17.27
CA PRO A 328 -24.60 -20.11 -17.26
C PRO A 328 -26.09 -19.89 -16.97
N VAL A 329 -26.39 -18.88 -16.16
CA VAL A 329 -27.76 -18.49 -15.81
C VAL A 329 -28.24 -17.46 -16.81
N GLU A 330 -29.35 -17.73 -17.49
CA GLU A 330 -29.91 -16.81 -18.47
C GLU A 330 -30.84 -15.81 -17.79
N LEU A 331 -30.53 -14.51 -17.95
CA LEU A 331 -31.37 -13.43 -17.48
C LEU A 331 -31.84 -12.61 -18.68
N ARG A 332 -33.15 -12.45 -18.78
CA ARG A 332 -33.80 -11.66 -19.83
C ARG A 332 -34.49 -10.46 -19.22
N LEU A 333 -34.11 -9.27 -19.66
CA LEU A 333 -34.83 -8.04 -19.32
C LEU A 333 -36.08 -7.98 -20.18
N ASP A 334 -37.26 -8.10 -19.57
CA ASP A 334 -38.52 -7.96 -20.28
C ASP A 334 -39.01 -6.52 -20.19
N ALA A 335 -39.50 -5.97 -21.30
CA ALA A 335 -40.17 -4.68 -21.29
C ALA A 335 -41.40 -4.78 -20.38
N ALA A 336 -41.47 -3.94 -19.34
CA ALA A 336 -42.69 -3.79 -18.55
C ALA A 336 -43.86 -3.47 -19.49
N ARG A 337 -44.98 -4.17 -19.32
CA ARG A 337 -46.25 -3.82 -19.98
C ARG A 337 -46.72 -2.43 -19.58
#